data_AF-A0A7W1A351-F1
#
_entry.id   AF-A0A7W1A351-F1
#
_cell.length_a   1.000
_cell.length_b   1.000
_cell.length_c   1.000
_cell.angle_alpha   90.00
_cell.angle_beta   90.00
_cell.angle_gamma   90.00
#
_symmetry.space_group_name_H-M   'P 1'
#
loop_
_entity.id
_entity.type
_entity.pdbx_description
1 polymer ?
#
loop_
_entity_poly.entity_id
_entity_poly.type
_entity_poly.pdbx_seq_one_letter_code
_entity_poly.pdbx_strand_id
1 'polypeptide(L)'
;MRLPFSILLLAAAASQLGATDCGQITRDQGFDLWCGEVLCTWKLERGEIKQVGTWNEKDTGVEMIGDDVAFSQLTPVTSGDTTCIRFELVANIDEGAEVRLNADVYGDGSVELSERLPTARWKPLSFKIPIRAPYQGVRFEMTKRGSGRAVLAQLQAETATGECEGFTVIQPGPAPAGGACRANDQCASGMCRMVNDPSAWFGIAQVCVECDPGLGAAACTSGNVCGFGMAQSRVLNVPARCVPAASKDLGEQCRIGDECASGVCNSFVCSTCDGTHPCLGETCGAAYAKGPFVCNPNGHARSANEPCATDADCASNRCTGPARKQCEDGRSCSTPEQCPVDDGLAPGECLEPGIEGGRCE
;
A
#
# COMPACT_ATOMS: atom_id res chain seq x y z
N MET A 1 -48.92 -19.43 37.21
CA MET A 1 -48.88 -18.28 36.28
C MET A 1 -47.53 -18.32 35.60
N ARG A 2 -47.49 -18.71 34.32
CA ARG A 2 -46.27 -18.96 33.53
C ARG A 2 -45.84 -17.66 32.87
N LEU A 3 -44.58 -17.26 33.01
CA LEU A 3 -43.95 -16.20 32.22
C LEU A 3 -42.94 -16.84 31.25
N PRO A 4 -42.98 -16.50 29.95
CA PRO A 4 -42.18 -17.16 28.93
C PRO A 4 -40.75 -16.61 28.89
N PHE A 5 -39.80 -17.51 28.69
CA PHE A 5 -38.44 -17.24 28.28
C PHE A 5 -38.45 -16.71 26.84
N SER A 6 -38.11 -15.44 26.63
CA SER A 6 -37.76 -14.91 25.32
C SER A 6 -36.24 -14.92 25.19
N ILE A 7 -35.72 -15.96 24.55
CA ILE A 7 -34.33 -16.04 24.10
C ILE A 7 -34.23 -15.19 22.84
N LEU A 8 -33.57 -14.05 22.94
CA LEU A 8 -33.14 -13.25 21.79
C LEU A 8 -31.95 -13.96 21.14
N LEU A 9 -32.16 -14.53 19.95
CA LEU A 9 -31.08 -14.97 19.07
C LEU A 9 -30.45 -13.73 18.43
N LEU A 10 -29.34 -13.26 19.00
CA LEU A 10 -28.42 -12.36 18.30
C LEU A 10 -27.70 -13.18 17.23
N ALA A 11 -28.10 -13.00 15.98
CA ALA A 11 -27.33 -13.43 14.83
C ALA A 11 -26.03 -12.62 14.82
N ALA A 12 -24.93 -13.24 15.25
CA ALA A 12 -23.60 -12.71 15.04
C ALA A 12 -23.33 -12.76 13.53
N ALA A 13 -23.37 -11.60 12.88
CA ALA A 13 -22.70 -11.43 11.60
C ALA A 13 -21.22 -11.72 11.85
N ALA A 14 -20.71 -12.80 11.27
CA ALA A 14 -19.28 -13.08 11.24
C ALA A 14 -18.60 -11.99 10.41
N SER A 15 -18.22 -10.89 11.06
CA SER A 15 -17.16 -10.03 10.56
C SER A 15 -15.94 -10.91 10.33
N GLN A 16 -15.47 -10.97 9.08
CA GLN A 16 -14.20 -11.56 8.69
C GLN A 16 -13.08 -10.79 9.40
N LEU A 17 -12.83 -11.12 10.66
CA LEU A 17 -11.71 -10.61 11.43
C LEU A 17 -10.46 -11.38 10.96
N GLY A 18 -9.51 -10.63 10.39
CA GLY A 18 -8.11 -11.00 10.18
C GLY A 18 -7.86 -12.09 9.13
N ALA A 19 -7.51 -11.71 7.91
CA ALA A 19 -6.96 -12.62 6.92
C ALA A 19 -5.57 -13.20 7.32
N THR A 20 -5.00 -12.77 8.45
CA THR A 20 -3.68 -13.21 8.93
C THR A 20 -3.72 -14.30 10.00
N ASP A 21 -4.87 -14.62 10.61
CA ASP A 21 -4.93 -15.57 11.74
C ASP A 21 -4.72 -17.05 11.35
N CYS A 22 -4.72 -17.36 10.05
CA CYS A 22 -4.41 -18.70 9.50
C CYS A 22 -3.17 -18.71 8.59
N GLY A 23 -2.39 -17.61 8.55
CA GLY A 23 -1.19 -17.50 7.73
C GLY A 23 -1.43 -17.24 6.24
N GLN A 24 -2.68 -17.12 5.78
CA GLN A 24 -2.97 -16.81 4.37
C GLN A 24 -2.52 -15.38 4.03
N ILE A 25 -1.86 -15.22 2.88
CA ILE A 25 -1.36 -13.91 2.44
C ILE A 25 -1.95 -13.47 1.10
N THR A 26 -2.84 -14.28 0.52
CA THR A 26 -3.57 -13.98 -0.73
C THR A 26 -5.08 -14.04 -0.52
N ARG A 27 -5.82 -13.21 -1.26
CA ARG A 27 -7.30 -13.18 -1.29
C ARG A 27 -7.83 -13.86 -2.53
N ASP A 28 -9.09 -14.30 -2.45
CA ASP A 28 -9.84 -14.87 -3.59
C ASP A 28 -9.05 -16.01 -4.25
N GLN A 29 -8.59 -16.94 -3.42
CA GLN A 29 -7.68 -18.00 -3.84
C GLN A 29 -8.35 -18.95 -4.84
N GLY A 30 -9.68 -19.05 -4.83
CA GLY A 30 -10.47 -19.85 -5.77
C GLY A 30 -10.97 -19.08 -6.99
N PHE A 31 -10.63 -17.78 -7.13
CA PHE A 31 -11.13 -16.92 -8.21
C PHE A 31 -12.67 -16.88 -8.31
N ASP A 32 -13.36 -16.88 -7.18
CA ASP A 32 -14.82 -16.87 -7.09
C ASP A 32 -15.40 -15.44 -6.93
N LEU A 33 -14.56 -14.44 -6.65
CA LEU A 33 -14.96 -13.04 -6.49
C LEU A 33 -14.77 -12.20 -7.77
N TRP A 34 -15.83 -12.10 -8.57
CA TRP A 34 -15.87 -11.31 -9.81
C TRP A 34 -16.65 -9.99 -9.65
N CYS A 35 -16.08 -8.91 -10.16
CA CYS A 35 -16.62 -7.55 -10.15
C CYS A 35 -16.98 -7.13 -11.59
N GLY A 36 -17.94 -7.85 -12.17
CA GLY A 36 -18.24 -7.78 -13.61
C GLY A 36 -17.32 -8.72 -14.39
N GLU A 37 -16.59 -8.21 -15.38
CA GLU A 37 -15.70 -8.99 -16.24
C GLU A 37 -14.26 -9.11 -15.69
N VAL A 38 -14.01 -8.58 -14.49
CA VAL A 38 -12.70 -8.57 -13.84
C VAL A 38 -12.77 -9.23 -12.46
N LEU A 39 -11.63 -9.71 -11.96
CA LEU A 39 -11.49 -10.18 -10.59
C LEU A 39 -11.52 -8.99 -9.62
N CYS A 40 -12.21 -9.14 -8.48
CA CYS A 40 -12.34 -8.04 -7.52
C CYS A 40 -11.04 -7.74 -6.76
N THR A 41 -10.21 -8.76 -6.51
CA THR A 41 -9.03 -8.67 -5.63
C THR A 41 -7.71 -8.89 -6.36
N TRP A 42 -7.76 -9.26 -7.64
CA TRP A 42 -6.61 -9.45 -8.51
C TRP A 42 -6.65 -8.39 -9.60
N LYS A 43 -5.54 -7.67 -9.76
CA LYS A 43 -5.42 -6.62 -10.76
C LYS A 43 -5.01 -7.23 -12.10
N LEU A 44 -5.81 -7.04 -13.14
CA LEU A 44 -5.40 -7.31 -14.52
C LEU A 44 -4.34 -6.28 -14.94
N GLU A 45 -3.14 -6.73 -15.27
CA GLU A 45 -2.03 -5.87 -15.68
C GLU A 45 -2.01 -5.69 -17.20
N ARG A 46 -2.34 -6.75 -17.94
CA ARG A 46 -2.41 -6.78 -19.41
C ARG A 46 -3.16 -8.01 -19.91
N GLY A 47 -3.62 -7.93 -21.15
CA GLY A 47 -4.35 -9.01 -21.83
C GLY A 47 -5.81 -9.06 -21.43
N GLU A 48 -6.41 -10.24 -21.49
CA GLU A 48 -7.80 -10.49 -21.14
C GLU A 48 -7.89 -11.74 -20.25
N ILE A 49 -8.78 -11.69 -19.27
CA ILE A 49 -9.15 -12.85 -18.44
C ILE A 49 -10.63 -13.12 -18.58
N LYS A 50 -11.02 -14.39 -18.42
CA LYS A 50 -12.42 -14.78 -18.50
C LYS A 50 -12.80 -15.77 -17.40
N GLN A 51 -13.99 -15.58 -16.85
CA GLN A 51 -14.61 -16.52 -15.94
C GLN A 51 -14.99 -17.80 -16.68
N VAL A 52 -14.49 -18.96 -16.22
CA VAL A 52 -14.80 -20.27 -16.83
C VAL A 52 -14.98 -21.36 -15.76
N GLY A 53 -15.58 -22.48 -16.14
CA GLY A 53 -15.64 -23.67 -15.29
C GLY A 53 -14.27 -24.35 -15.13
N THR A 54 -14.06 -25.02 -13.99
CA THR A 54 -12.82 -25.77 -13.70
C THR A 54 -12.95 -27.26 -14.09
N TRP A 55 -12.45 -28.21 -13.27
CA TRP A 55 -12.75 -29.64 -13.44
C TRP A 55 -14.24 -29.95 -13.16
N ASN A 56 -14.90 -29.05 -12.46
CA ASN A 56 -16.33 -29.06 -12.19
C ASN A 56 -16.93 -27.78 -12.80
N GLU A 57 -17.93 -27.93 -13.67
CA GLU A 57 -18.55 -26.82 -14.39
C GLU A 57 -19.22 -25.78 -13.48
N LYS A 58 -19.53 -26.14 -12.24
CA LYS A 58 -20.11 -25.24 -11.23
C LYS A 58 -19.06 -24.43 -10.48
N ASP A 59 -17.80 -24.87 -10.51
CA ASP A 59 -16.71 -24.20 -9.82
C ASP A 59 -16.10 -23.17 -10.78
N THR A 60 -15.83 -21.98 -10.27
CA THR A 60 -15.28 -20.89 -11.07
C THR A 60 -13.76 -20.97 -11.11
N GLY A 61 -13.17 -20.61 -12.24
CA GLY A 61 -11.75 -20.32 -12.38
C GLY A 61 -11.52 -19.16 -13.36
N VAL A 62 -10.25 -18.83 -13.56
CA VAL A 62 -9.81 -17.77 -14.47
C VAL A 62 -9.08 -18.36 -15.68
N GLU A 63 -9.59 -18.12 -16.88
CA GLU A 63 -8.90 -18.40 -18.13
C GLU A 63 -8.10 -17.18 -18.56
N MET A 64 -6.83 -17.40 -18.93
CA MET A 64 -5.94 -16.37 -19.46
C MET A 64 -6.03 -16.36 -21.00
N ILE A 65 -6.69 -15.36 -21.57
CA ILE A 65 -7.07 -15.30 -22.99
C ILE A 65 -6.00 -14.62 -23.85
N GLY A 66 -5.56 -15.31 -24.91
CA GLY A 66 -4.54 -14.81 -25.84
C GLY A 66 -3.10 -15.11 -25.42
N ASP A 67 -2.14 -14.52 -26.12
CA ASP A 67 -0.71 -14.89 -26.03
C ASP A 67 0.11 -14.05 -25.04
N ASP A 68 -0.48 -13.01 -24.44
CA ASP A 68 0.14 -12.18 -23.40
C ASP A 68 -0.91 -11.72 -22.40
N VAL A 69 -0.92 -12.38 -21.25
CA VAL A 69 -1.84 -12.05 -20.16
C VAL A 69 -1.06 -11.97 -18.88
N ALA A 70 -1.36 -11.00 -18.04
CA ALA A 70 -0.89 -11.00 -16.67
C ALA A 70 -1.91 -10.40 -15.71
N PHE A 71 -2.02 -11.01 -14.54
CA PHE A 71 -2.76 -10.46 -13.42
C PHE A 71 -1.96 -10.65 -12.13
N SER A 72 -2.14 -9.76 -11.16
CA SER A 72 -1.32 -9.72 -9.96
C SER A 72 -2.10 -9.41 -8.69
N GLN A 73 -1.50 -9.73 -7.55
CA GLN A 73 -1.94 -9.29 -6.24
C GLN A 73 -0.72 -8.92 -5.39
N LEU A 74 -0.73 -7.70 -4.86
CA LEU A 74 0.29 -7.22 -3.92
C LEU A 74 -0.14 -7.53 -2.48
N THR A 75 0.70 -8.26 -1.78
CA THR A 75 0.50 -8.74 -0.41
C THR A 75 1.42 -7.98 0.54
N PRO A 76 0.99 -7.60 1.76
CA PRO A 76 1.78 -6.83 2.72
C PRO A 76 2.72 -7.71 3.56
N VAL A 77 2.91 -8.98 3.22
CA VAL A 77 3.73 -9.92 3.98
C VAL A 77 5.15 -9.39 4.17
N THR A 78 5.67 -9.47 5.38
CA THR A 78 6.98 -8.96 5.75
C THR A 78 7.90 -10.07 6.22
N SER A 79 9.20 -9.76 6.28
CA SER A 79 10.18 -10.64 6.94
C SER A 79 9.94 -10.88 8.44
N GLY A 80 9.05 -10.12 9.07
CA GLY A 80 8.57 -10.38 10.43
C GLY A 80 7.53 -11.49 10.50
N ASP A 81 6.75 -11.68 9.43
CA ASP A 81 5.68 -12.67 9.36
C ASP A 81 6.23 -14.05 8.96
N THR A 82 7.14 -14.09 7.99
CA THR A 82 7.73 -15.35 7.52
C THR A 82 9.06 -15.15 6.78
N THR A 83 9.83 -16.22 6.63
CA THR A 83 10.94 -16.33 5.66
C THR A 83 10.64 -17.34 4.55
N CYS A 84 9.41 -17.88 4.54
CA CYS A 84 8.97 -18.93 3.64
C CYS A 84 7.50 -18.76 3.27
N ILE A 85 7.21 -18.80 1.98
CA ILE A 85 5.84 -18.72 1.46
C ILE A 85 5.51 -20.05 0.77
N ARG A 86 4.46 -20.73 1.23
CA ARG A 86 3.94 -21.93 0.57
C ARG A 86 2.87 -21.52 -0.44
N PHE A 87 3.00 -22.06 -1.64
CA PHE A 87 2.01 -21.99 -2.70
C PHE A 87 1.29 -23.33 -2.86
N GLU A 88 -0.02 -23.24 -3.07
CA GLU A 88 -0.86 -24.34 -3.56
C GLU A 88 -1.62 -23.86 -4.78
N LEU A 89 -1.49 -24.59 -5.89
CA LEU A 89 -2.03 -24.22 -7.18
C LEU A 89 -2.77 -25.41 -7.80
N VAL A 90 -3.95 -25.14 -8.36
CA VAL A 90 -4.68 -26.09 -9.21
C VAL A 90 -4.97 -25.42 -10.55
N ALA A 91 -4.47 -26.00 -11.64
CA ALA A 91 -4.58 -25.40 -12.97
C ALA A 91 -4.69 -26.46 -14.09
N ASN A 92 -5.13 -25.99 -15.25
CA ASN A 92 -5.13 -26.73 -16.51
C ASN A 92 -4.35 -25.92 -17.55
N ILE A 93 -3.14 -26.36 -17.87
CA ILE A 93 -2.16 -25.63 -18.70
C ILE A 93 -1.75 -26.54 -19.85
N ASP A 94 -2.06 -26.11 -21.08
CA ASP A 94 -1.68 -26.80 -22.30
C ASP A 94 -0.19 -26.64 -22.62
N GLU A 95 0.36 -27.56 -23.42
CA GLU A 95 1.75 -27.54 -23.88
C GLU A 95 2.13 -26.26 -24.65
N GLY A 96 1.16 -25.65 -25.34
CA GLY A 96 1.34 -24.38 -26.06
C GLY A 96 1.30 -23.13 -25.17
N ALA A 97 1.04 -23.28 -23.87
CA ALA A 97 1.01 -22.17 -22.92
C ALA A 97 2.24 -22.23 -21.99
N GLU A 98 2.98 -21.13 -21.92
CA GLU A 98 3.98 -20.90 -20.88
C GLU A 98 3.35 -20.02 -19.80
N VAL A 99 2.96 -20.63 -18.68
CA VAL A 99 2.48 -19.91 -17.52
C VAL A 99 3.60 -19.78 -16.50
N ARG A 100 3.78 -18.59 -15.93
CA ARG A 100 4.80 -18.33 -14.90
C ARG A 100 4.19 -17.68 -13.67
N LEU A 101 4.69 -18.08 -12.51
CA LEU A 101 4.53 -17.36 -11.25
C LEU A 101 5.74 -16.45 -11.07
N ASN A 102 5.49 -15.15 -11.02
CA ASN A 102 6.47 -14.14 -10.72
C ASN A 102 6.29 -13.65 -9.28
N ALA A 103 7.40 -13.42 -8.57
CA ALA A 103 7.41 -12.69 -7.31
C ALA A 103 8.27 -11.44 -7.46
N ASP A 104 7.65 -10.30 -7.18
CA ASP A 104 8.19 -8.95 -7.17
C ASP A 104 8.19 -8.50 -5.70
N VAL A 105 9.33 -8.65 -5.04
CA VAL A 105 9.51 -8.26 -3.65
C VAL A 105 9.52 -6.74 -3.60
N TYR A 106 8.84 -6.16 -2.60
CA TYR A 106 8.53 -4.72 -2.51
C TYR A 106 7.44 -4.23 -3.47
N GLY A 107 7.11 -4.96 -4.54
CA GLY A 107 6.14 -4.50 -5.53
C GLY A 107 6.65 -3.28 -6.30
N ASP A 108 7.96 -3.20 -6.53
CA ASP A 108 8.63 -2.06 -7.17
C ASP A 108 8.74 -2.23 -8.70
N GLY A 109 8.25 -3.35 -9.23
CA GLY A 109 8.27 -3.69 -10.65
C GLY A 109 9.48 -4.52 -11.07
N SER A 110 10.45 -4.74 -10.18
CA SER A 110 11.50 -5.75 -10.36
C SER A 110 10.95 -7.13 -10.03
N VAL A 111 11.38 -8.16 -10.77
CA VAL A 111 10.95 -9.54 -10.52
C VAL A 111 12.15 -10.35 -10.06
N GLU A 112 12.15 -10.74 -8.78
CA GLU A 112 13.24 -11.50 -8.17
C GLU A 112 13.11 -13.01 -8.38
N LEU A 113 11.88 -13.49 -8.61
CA LEU A 113 11.61 -14.87 -8.97
C LEU A 113 10.67 -14.92 -10.17
N SER A 114 11.01 -15.77 -11.15
CA SER A 114 10.12 -16.09 -12.25
C SER A 114 10.15 -17.59 -12.53
N GLU A 115 9.21 -18.31 -11.92
CA GLU A 115 9.12 -19.75 -12.03
C GLU A 115 8.12 -20.16 -13.11
N ARG A 116 8.55 -21.06 -14.00
CA ARG A 116 7.66 -21.64 -15.01
C ARG A 116 6.84 -22.78 -14.40
N LEU A 117 5.53 -22.70 -14.53
CA LEU A 117 4.64 -23.77 -14.11
C LEU A 117 4.65 -24.90 -15.15
N PRO A 118 4.63 -26.17 -14.71
CA PRO A 118 4.54 -27.30 -15.62
C PRO A 118 3.17 -27.34 -16.30
N THR A 119 3.10 -28.06 -17.43
CA THR A 119 1.80 -28.42 -18.00
C THR A 119 1.00 -29.21 -16.96
N ALA A 120 -0.30 -28.94 -16.91
CA ALA A 120 -1.13 -29.43 -15.83
C ALA A 120 -2.52 -29.80 -16.34
N ARG A 121 -3.14 -30.80 -15.72
CA ARG A 121 -4.50 -31.26 -15.98
C ARG A 121 -5.24 -31.41 -14.66
N TRP A 122 -5.46 -30.28 -13.98
CA TRP A 122 -6.11 -30.19 -12.66
C TRP A 122 -5.39 -30.95 -11.53
N LYS A 123 -4.10 -31.25 -11.73
CA LYS A 123 -3.28 -31.84 -10.68
C LYS A 123 -2.81 -30.73 -9.74
N PRO A 124 -3.01 -30.88 -8.41
CA PRO A 124 -2.48 -29.93 -7.44
C PRO A 124 -0.94 -29.86 -7.53
N LEU A 125 -0.43 -28.63 -7.45
CA LEU A 125 0.98 -28.29 -7.34
C LEU A 125 1.18 -27.60 -6.01
N SER A 126 2.24 -27.97 -5.29
CA SER A 126 2.63 -27.31 -4.06
C SER A 126 4.14 -27.10 -4.04
N PHE A 127 4.55 -25.90 -3.67
CA PHE A 127 5.96 -25.55 -3.55
C PHE A 127 6.15 -24.44 -2.52
N LYS A 128 7.39 -24.31 -2.04
CA LYS A 128 7.78 -23.31 -1.05
C LYS A 128 8.82 -22.38 -1.65
N ILE A 129 8.67 -21.09 -1.41
CA ILE A 129 9.59 -20.05 -1.85
C ILE A 129 10.25 -19.45 -0.61
N PRO A 130 11.56 -19.70 -0.40
CA PRO A 130 12.31 -19.05 0.66
C PRO A 130 12.67 -17.62 0.25
N ILE A 131 12.48 -16.65 1.16
CA ILE A 131 12.82 -15.25 0.95
C ILE A 131 13.75 -14.79 2.07
N ARG A 132 14.88 -14.18 1.69
CA ARG A 132 15.84 -13.65 2.67
C ARG A 132 15.34 -12.32 3.23
N ALA A 133 15.42 -12.17 4.56
CA ALA A 133 15.17 -10.91 5.24
C ALA A 133 16.31 -9.89 5.04
N PRO A 134 16.03 -8.57 5.18
CA PRO A 134 14.70 -7.97 5.34
C PRO A 134 13.96 -7.88 4.00
N TYR A 135 12.62 -7.91 4.07
CA TYR A 135 11.73 -7.56 2.97
C TYR A 135 10.39 -7.06 3.52
N GLN A 136 9.65 -6.30 2.69
CA GLN A 136 8.36 -5.71 3.03
C GLN A 136 7.44 -5.73 1.81
N GLY A 137 6.45 -6.60 1.88
CA GLY A 137 5.47 -6.87 0.83
C GLY A 137 6.02 -7.66 -0.35
N VAL A 138 5.14 -8.40 -1.00
CA VAL A 138 5.44 -9.20 -2.20
C VAL A 138 4.25 -9.13 -3.16
N ARG A 139 4.52 -8.75 -4.41
CA ARG A 139 3.56 -8.84 -5.51
C ARG A 139 3.73 -10.16 -6.22
N PHE A 140 2.67 -10.97 -6.19
CA PHE A 140 2.59 -12.19 -6.98
C PHE A 140 1.90 -11.89 -8.30
N GLU A 141 2.54 -12.21 -9.41
CA GLU A 141 2.00 -12.03 -10.75
C GLU A 141 1.97 -13.37 -11.48
N MET A 142 0.80 -13.71 -12.02
CA MET A 142 0.64 -14.82 -12.95
C MET A 142 0.75 -14.29 -14.36
N THR A 143 1.64 -14.85 -15.17
CA THR A 143 1.78 -14.48 -16.59
C THR A 143 1.56 -15.67 -17.50
N LYS A 144 1.01 -15.42 -18.68
CA LYS A 144 0.90 -16.40 -19.77
C LYS A 144 1.56 -15.87 -21.02
N ARG A 145 2.32 -16.73 -21.68
CA ARG A 145 2.81 -16.58 -23.05
C ARG A 145 2.38 -17.76 -23.91
N GLY A 146 2.22 -17.53 -25.22
CA GLY A 146 1.90 -18.57 -26.21
C GLY A 146 0.42 -18.90 -26.30
N SER A 147 0.07 -19.66 -27.35
CA SER A 147 -1.31 -19.83 -27.83
C SER A 147 -2.09 -20.97 -27.18
N GLY A 148 -1.45 -21.80 -26.36
CA GLY A 148 -2.14 -22.86 -25.61
C GLY A 148 -3.14 -22.31 -24.60
N ARG A 149 -4.10 -23.11 -24.16
CA ARG A 149 -5.05 -22.71 -23.13
C ARG A 149 -4.43 -22.78 -21.74
N ALA A 150 -4.77 -21.83 -20.87
CA ALA A 150 -4.42 -21.88 -19.45
C ALA A 150 -5.60 -21.41 -18.59
N VAL A 151 -6.03 -22.28 -17.67
CA VAL A 151 -7.08 -22.00 -16.69
C VAL A 151 -6.55 -22.26 -15.29
N LEU A 152 -6.69 -21.30 -14.39
CA LEU A 152 -6.36 -21.45 -12.98
C LEU A 152 -7.66 -21.61 -12.18
N ALA A 153 -7.74 -22.65 -11.36
CA ALA A 153 -8.86 -22.90 -10.47
C ALA A 153 -8.57 -22.48 -9.03
N GLN A 154 -7.30 -22.56 -8.61
CA GLN A 154 -6.89 -22.12 -7.29
C GLN A 154 -5.45 -21.62 -7.33
N LEU A 155 -5.19 -20.51 -6.63
CA LEU A 155 -3.86 -20.02 -6.29
C LEU A 155 -3.89 -19.51 -4.85
N GLN A 156 -3.39 -20.32 -3.93
CA GLN A 156 -3.23 -19.98 -2.52
C GLN A 156 -1.76 -19.73 -2.21
N ALA A 157 -1.49 -18.64 -1.51
CA ALA A 157 -0.22 -18.35 -0.88
C ALA A 157 -0.41 -18.10 0.62
N GLU A 158 0.49 -18.65 1.42
CA GLU A 158 0.46 -18.55 2.88
C GLU A 158 1.87 -18.58 3.49
N THR A 159 1.99 -18.07 4.72
CA THR A 159 3.19 -18.19 5.53
C THR A 159 3.42 -19.64 5.90
N ALA A 160 4.66 -20.09 5.78
CA ALA A 160 5.05 -21.45 6.12
C ALA A 160 6.10 -21.46 7.23
N THR A 161 5.85 -22.28 8.25
CA THR A 161 6.82 -22.56 9.31
C THR A 161 7.66 -23.80 8.97
N GLY A 162 8.91 -23.85 9.45
CA GLY A 162 9.80 -24.99 9.29
C GLY A 162 10.71 -24.90 8.06
N GLU A 163 11.22 -26.05 7.60
CA GLU A 163 12.16 -26.11 6.48
C GLU A 163 11.51 -25.60 5.19
N CYS A 164 12.15 -24.58 4.60
CA CYS A 164 11.74 -23.95 3.35
C CYS A 164 12.61 -24.44 2.21
N GLU A 165 12.45 -25.72 1.87
CA GLU A 165 13.19 -26.37 0.81
C GLU A 165 12.39 -26.42 -0.49
N GLY A 166 13.09 -26.48 -1.63
CA GLY A 166 12.50 -26.71 -2.95
C GLY A 166 12.88 -25.66 -3.99
N PHE A 167 13.16 -24.43 -3.57
CA PHE A 167 13.49 -23.32 -4.46
C PHE A 167 14.79 -22.61 -4.07
N THR A 168 15.41 -21.95 -5.04
CA THR A 168 16.49 -20.99 -4.77
C THR A 168 15.95 -19.87 -3.89
N VAL A 169 16.67 -19.56 -2.81
CA VAL A 169 16.31 -18.47 -1.89
C VAL A 169 16.30 -17.16 -2.65
N ILE A 170 15.14 -16.50 -2.68
CA ILE A 170 15.00 -15.15 -3.20
C ILE A 170 15.90 -14.22 -2.38
N GLN A 171 16.83 -13.58 -3.07
CA GLN A 171 17.53 -12.41 -2.56
C GLN A 171 16.72 -11.20 -3.04
N PRO A 172 16.06 -10.44 -2.15
CA PRO A 172 15.12 -9.38 -2.54
C PRO A 172 15.77 -8.16 -3.23
N GLY A 173 16.98 -8.30 -3.79
CA GLY A 173 17.77 -7.19 -4.29
C GLY A 173 18.17 -6.20 -3.17
N PRO A 174 18.87 -5.12 -3.52
CA PRO A 174 18.96 -3.97 -2.64
C PRO A 174 17.57 -3.31 -2.57
N ALA A 175 17.05 -3.12 -1.37
CA ALA A 175 15.72 -2.57 -1.15
C ALA A 175 15.61 -1.14 -1.71
N PRO A 176 14.49 -0.80 -2.37
CA PRO A 176 14.21 0.55 -2.83
C PRO A 176 13.97 1.50 -1.65
N ALA A 177 13.90 2.79 -1.93
CA ALA A 177 13.57 3.79 -0.91
C ALA A 177 12.21 3.48 -0.27
N GLY A 178 12.18 3.45 1.07
CA GLY A 178 11.01 3.07 1.85
C GLY A 178 10.95 1.59 2.23
N GLY A 179 11.78 0.75 1.60
CA GLY A 179 11.94 -0.67 1.95
C GLY A 179 12.61 -0.88 3.30
N ALA A 180 12.19 -1.93 4.00
CA ALA A 180 12.76 -2.32 5.29
C ALA A 180 14.25 -2.68 5.16
N CYS A 181 15.07 -2.22 6.11
CA CYS A 181 16.50 -2.50 6.13
C CYS A 181 17.01 -2.70 7.57
N ARG A 182 18.20 -3.29 7.69
CA ARG A 182 18.99 -3.42 8.93
C ARG A 182 20.40 -2.86 8.77
N ALA A 183 20.90 -2.79 7.55
CA ALA A 183 22.24 -2.30 7.23
C ALA A 183 22.24 -1.52 5.90
N ASN A 184 23.23 -0.65 5.74
CA ASN A 184 23.36 0.25 4.58
C ASN A 184 23.49 -0.50 3.24
N ASP A 185 24.19 -1.64 3.24
CA ASP A 185 24.43 -2.48 2.06
C ASP A 185 23.16 -3.18 1.55
N GLN A 186 22.07 -3.13 2.33
CA GLN A 186 20.77 -3.67 1.93
C GLN A 186 19.92 -2.67 1.17
N CYS A 187 20.35 -1.41 1.05
CA CYS A 187 19.60 -0.35 0.39
C CYS A 187 20.23 0.01 -0.95
N ALA A 188 19.40 0.26 -1.97
CA ALA A 188 19.88 0.72 -3.27
C ALA A 188 20.66 2.04 -3.18
N SER A 189 20.29 2.89 -2.21
CA SER A 189 20.97 4.15 -1.90
C SER A 189 22.25 4.00 -1.06
N GLY A 190 22.52 2.82 -0.50
CA GLY A 190 23.56 2.63 0.50
C GLY A 190 23.23 3.26 1.87
N MET A 191 21.98 3.63 2.13
CA MET A 191 21.57 4.30 3.38
C MET A 191 20.34 3.65 4.02
N CYS A 192 20.58 3.00 5.15
CA CYS A 192 19.56 2.52 6.07
C CYS A 192 19.47 3.47 7.26
N ARG A 193 18.28 4.03 7.53
CA ARG A 193 18.08 5.00 8.62
C ARG A 193 16.82 4.69 9.41
N MET A 194 16.86 5.01 10.69
CA MET A 194 15.64 5.10 11.50
C MET A 194 14.89 6.37 11.10
N VAL A 195 13.66 6.23 10.64
CA VAL A 195 12.76 7.34 10.33
C VAL A 195 11.56 7.27 11.25
N ASN A 196 10.99 8.44 11.57
CA ASN A 196 9.66 8.47 12.16
C ASN A 196 8.68 8.00 11.09
N ASP A 197 7.89 7.00 11.42
CA ASP A 197 6.94 6.38 10.53
C ASP A 197 5.59 6.33 11.25
N PRO A 198 4.59 7.13 10.81
CA PRO A 198 3.28 7.15 11.44
C PRO A 198 2.53 5.81 11.31
N SER A 199 2.97 4.92 10.41
CA SER A 199 2.40 3.58 10.21
C SER A 199 3.08 2.49 11.03
N ALA A 200 4.26 2.76 11.62
CA ALA A 200 4.97 1.78 12.44
C ALA A 200 4.42 1.72 13.87
N TRP A 201 4.40 0.51 14.46
CA TRP A 201 3.87 0.27 15.82
C TRP A 201 4.50 1.17 16.90
N PHE A 202 5.78 1.48 16.79
CA PHE A 202 6.50 2.35 17.72
C PHE A 202 6.71 3.77 17.18
N GLY A 203 6.04 4.15 16.09
CA GLY A 203 6.22 5.43 15.41
C GLY A 203 7.59 5.59 14.72
N ILE A 204 8.38 4.52 14.65
CA ILE A 204 9.70 4.49 14.00
C ILE A 204 9.89 3.21 13.18
N ALA A 205 10.58 3.33 12.04
CA ALA A 205 10.96 2.21 11.18
C ALA A 205 12.42 2.36 10.71
N GLN A 206 13.13 1.23 10.53
CA GLN A 206 14.41 1.22 9.81
C GLN A 206 14.15 0.98 8.33
N VAL A 207 14.35 2.02 7.53
CA VAL A 207 14.02 2.00 6.10
C VAL A 207 15.16 2.56 5.26
N CYS A 208 15.17 2.16 3.99
CA CYS A 208 16.06 2.73 3.01
C CYS A 208 15.63 4.17 2.66
N VAL A 209 16.59 5.09 2.67
CA VAL A 209 16.38 6.52 2.39
C VAL A 209 17.31 6.99 1.28
N GLU A 210 16.96 8.05 0.57
CA GLU A 210 17.79 8.64 -0.49
C GLU A 210 18.60 9.86 -0.03
N CYS A 211 18.32 10.37 1.17
CA CYS A 211 19.07 11.44 1.81
C CYS A 211 19.12 11.19 3.32
N ASP A 212 20.18 11.65 3.99
CA ASP A 212 20.28 11.52 5.44
C ASP A 212 19.36 12.55 6.12
N PRO A 213 18.31 12.10 6.80
CA PRO A 213 17.38 13.02 7.43
C PRO A 213 17.97 13.83 8.58
N GLY A 214 19.05 13.36 9.21
CA GLY A 214 19.74 14.09 10.26
C GLY A 214 20.54 15.29 9.75
N LEU A 215 20.80 15.33 8.43
CA LEU A 215 21.57 16.40 7.79
C LEU A 215 20.69 17.44 7.09
N GLY A 216 19.37 17.23 7.02
CA GLY A 216 18.42 18.19 6.44
C GLY A 216 18.79 18.63 5.02
N ALA A 217 18.83 19.93 4.76
CA ALA A 217 19.21 20.50 3.46
C ALA A 217 20.64 20.12 3.00
N ALA A 218 21.57 19.90 3.94
CA ALA A 218 22.95 19.55 3.61
C ALA A 218 23.10 18.14 3.02
N ALA A 219 22.06 17.31 3.10
CA ALA A 219 22.02 16.01 2.46
C ALA A 219 21.70 16.08 0.96
N CYS A 220 21.30 17.24 0.44
CA CYS A 220 20.76 17.40 -0.90
C CYS A 220 21.49 18.47 -1.71
N THR A 221 21.28 18.46 -3.02
CA THR A 221 21.77 19.51 -3.92
C THR A 221 21.06 20.83 -3.65
N SER A 222 21.68 21.95 -4.06
CA SER A 222 21.11 23.29 -3.87
C SER A 222 19.68 23.39 -4.42
N GLY A 223 18.78 23.98 -3.63
CA GLY A 223 17.35 24.10 -3.94
C GLY A 223 16.48 22.93 -3.45
N ASN A 224 17.09 21.87 -2.92
CA ASN A 224 16.39 20.73 -2.37
C ASN A 224 16.62 20.58 -0.86
N VAL A 225 15.70 19.89 -0.20
CA VAL A 225 15.80 19.49 1.20
C VAL A 225 15.50 18.01 1.36
N CYS A 226 16.05 17.40 2.41
CA CYS A 226 15.76 16.01 2.75
C CYS A 226 14.40 15.90 3.42
N GLY A 227 13.38 15.64 2.61
CA GLY A 227 11.97 15.64 2.99
C GLY A 227 11.28 14.30 2.71
N PHE A 228 9.96 14.25 2.89
CA PHE A 228 9.18 13.08 2.54
C PHE A 228 8.94 12.97 1.03
N GLY A 229 9.21 11.78 0.51
CA GLY A 229 8.95 11.38 -0.87
C GLY A 229 7.58 10.78 -1.11
N MET A 230 7.33 10.38 -2.35
CA MET A 230 6.30 9.38 -2.64
C MET A 230 6.89 7.98 -2.51
N ALA A 231 6.15 7.06 -1.88
CA ALA A 231 6.50 5.65 -1.88
C ALA A 231 6.31 5.06 -3.28
N GLN A 232 7.24 4.21 -3.72
CA GLN A 232 7.16 3.55 -5.04
C GLN A 232 6.07 2.47 -5.09
N SER A 233 5.76 1.90 -3.93
CA SER A 233 4.76 0.85 -3.77
C SER A 233 4.01 1.06 -2.45
N ARG A 234 2.74 0.65 -2.38
CA ARG A 234 1.88 0.90 -1.21
C ARG A 234 2.27 0.10 0.03
N VAL A 235 3.03 -0.97 -0.15
CA VAL A 235 3.60 -1.75 0.97
C VAL A 235 4.85 -1.10 1.54
N LEU A 236 5.44 -0.12 0.85
CA LEU A 236 6.63 0.59 1.30
C LEU A 236 6.26 1.78 2.19
N ASN A 237 7.19 2.11 3.08
CA ASN A 237 7.10 3.29 3.93
C ASN A 237 7.39 4.55 3.11
N VAL A 238 6.93 5.71 3.59
CA VAL A 238 7.22 7.01 2.96
C VAL A 238 8.71 7.33 3.13
N PRO A 239 9.52 7.34 2.05
CA PRO A 239 10.96 7.49 2.19
C PRO A 239 11.36 8.94 2.46
N ALA A 240 12.50 9.13 3.13
CA ALA A 240 13.20 10.41 3.07
C ALA A 240 13.96 10.50 1.73
N ARG A 241 13.73 11.57 0.97
CA ARG A 241 14.43 11.86 -0.30
C ARG A 241 14.60 13.36 -0.51
N CYS A 242 15.48 13.71 -1.44
CA CYS A 242 15.64 15.10 -1.85
C CYS A 242 14.40 15.55 -2.62
N VAL A 243 13.68 16.52 -2.06
CA VAL A 243 12.52 17.19 -2.67
C VAL A 243 12.82 18.68 -2.78
N PRO A 244 12.20 19.41 -3.73
CA PRO A 244 12.42 20.85 -3.84
C PRO A 244 11.96 21.56 -2.56
N ALA A 245 12.72 22.54 -2.10
CA ALA A 245 12.34 23.36 -0.96
C ALA A 245 11.04 24.13 -1.25
N ALA A 246 10.20 24.32 -0.23
CA ALA A 246 8.92 25.04 -0.31
C ALA A 246 8.00 24.55 -1.44
N SER A 247 8.09 23.26 -1.81
CA SER A 247 7.30 22.67 -2.89
C SER A 247 5.96 22.10 -2.44
N LYS A 248 5.77 21.93 -1.14
CA LYS A 248 4.59 21.30 -0.58
C LYS A 248 3.57 22.31 -0.11
N ASP A 249 2.34 22.11 -0.54
CA ASP A 249 1.18 22.89 -0.18
C ASP A 249 0.62 22.50 1.19
N LEU A 250 -0.23 23.38 1.73
CA LEU A 250 -0.95 23.11 2.98
C LEU A 250 -1.71 21.77 2.89
N GLY A 251 -1.51 20.91 3.89
CA GLY A 251 -2.15 19.59 3.95
C GLY A 251 -1.32 18.44 3.38
N GLU A 252 -0.22 18.71 2.67
CA GLU A 252 0.71 17.66 2.22
C GLU A 252 1.62 17.18 3.35
N GLN A 253 2.07 15.92 3.27
CA GLN A 253 2.99 15.36 4.26
C GLN A 253 4.35 16.05 4.21
N CYS A 254 4.92 16.37 5.36
CA CYS A 254 6.26 16.92 5.48
C CYS A 254 7.02 16.27 6.64
N ARG A 255 8.33 16.32 6.55
CA ARG A 255 9.25 15.96 7.61
C ARG A 255 9.76 17.20 8.34
N ILE A 256 10.07 18.26 7.59
CA ILE A 256 10.59 19.54 8.09
C ILE A 256 9.87 20.72 7.45
N GLY A 257 9.94 21.89 8.10
CA GLY A 257 9.29 23.12 7.64
C GLY A 257 9.73 23.56 6.24
N ASP A 258 11.01 23.34 5.88
CA ASP A 258 11.58 23.75 4.60
C ASP A 258 10.95 23.06 3.38
N GLU A 259 10.20 21.97 3.56
CA GLU A 259 9.44 21.36 2.47
C GLU A 259 8.19 22.16 2.12
N CYS A 260 7.62 22.85 3.12
CA CYS A 260 6.32 23.48 3.04
C CYS A 260 6.44 24.91 2.52
N ALA A 261 5.54 25.31 1.63
CA ALA A 261 5.43 26.70 1.18
C ALA A 261 5.19 27.69 2.35
N SER A 262 4.58 27.21 3.44
CA SER A 262 4.38 27.97 4.68
C SER A 262 5.61 28.07 5.56
N GLY A 263 6.64 27.24 5.34
CA GLY A 263 7.76 27.06 6.25
C GLY A 263 7.43 26.28 7.54
N VAL A 264 6.20 25.77 7.68
CA VAL A 264 5.73 25.12 8.91
C VAL A 264 5.34 23.68 8.66
N CYS A 265 6.02 22.75 9.34
CA CYS A 265 5.70 21.34 9.35
C CYS A 265 5.28 20.94 10.76
N ASN A 266 3.98 20.66 10.96
CA ASN A 266 3.44 20.30 12.26
C ASN A 266 2.78 18.92 12.18
N SER A 267 3.14 18.03 13.09
CA SER A 267 2.64 16.64 13.12
C SER A 267 2.73 15.93 11.77
N PHE A 268 3.85 16.15 11.07
CA PHE A 268 4.16 15.59 9.74
C PHE A 268 3.30 16.11 8.58
N VAL A 269 2.61 17.24 8.75
CA VAL A 269 1.77 17.85 7.70
C VAL A 269 2.10 19.33 7.56
N CYS A 270 2.22 19.80 6.31
CA CYS A 270 2.43 21.20 6.00
C CYS A 270 1.25 22.00 6.55
N SER A 271 1.55 22.93 7.44
CA SER A 271 0.61 23.60 8.31
C SER A 271 0.80 25.12 8.24
N THR A 272 -0.08 25.92 8.84
CA THR A 272 0.16 27.37 8.98
C THR A 272 0.63 27.77 10.37
N CYS A 273 0.58 26.86 11.34
CA CYS A 273 0.92 27.15 12.72
C CYS A 273 1.50 25.94 13.45
N ASP A 274 2.29 26.23 14.48
CA ASP A 274 2.82 25.27 15.44
C ASP A 274 3.18 25.99 16.75
N GLY A 275 3.96 25.35 17.63
CA GLY A 275 4.42 25.98 18.88
C GLY A 275 5.41 27.14 18.70
N THR A 276 6.01 27.29 17.52
CA THR A 276 6.97 28.35 17.18
C THR A 276 6.40 29.39 16.20
N HIS A 277 5.30 29.07 15.54
CA HIS A 277 4.49 29.91 14.66
C HIS A 277 3.09 30.06 15.24
N PRO A 278 2.92 30.86 16.32
CA PRO A 278 1.66 30.94 17.04
C PRO A 278 0.62 31.70 16.22
N CYS A 279 -0.63 31.29 16.40
CA CYS A 279 -1.78 32.04 15.92
C CYS A 279 -2.04 33.19 16.88
N LEU A 280 -1.94 34.44 16.41
CA LEU A 280 -1.93 35.66 17.22
C LEU A 280 -3.21 35.86 18.07
N GLY A 281 -3.31 35.14 19.20
CA GLY A 281 -4.49 35.10 20.08
C GLY A 281 -5.50 33.99 19.75
N GLU A 282 -5.23 33.16 18.74
CA GLU A 282 -6.11 32.05 18.34
C GLU A 282 -5.51 30.69 18.71
N THR A 283 -6.34 29.65 18.67
CA THR A 283 -5.86 28.28 18.91
C THR A 283 -5.28 27.68 17.63
N CYS A 284 -4.03 27.22 17.66
CA CYS A 284 -3.49 26.39 16.59
C CYS A 284 -4.01 24.95 16.75
N GLY A 285 -4.75 24.44 15.78
CA GLY A 285 -5.36 23.11 15.85
C GLY A 285 -5.48 22.43 14.49
N ALA A 286 -5.58 21.10 14.49
CA ALA A 286 -5.77 20.34 13.27
C ALA A 286 -7.14 20.63 12.64
N ALA A 287 -7.18 20.86 11.33
CA ALA A 287 -8.43 21.09 10.60
C ALA A 287 -9.29 19.82 10.51
N TYR A 288 -8.65 18.65 10.42
CA TYR A 288 -9.26 17.32 10.41
C TYR A 288 -8.25 16.27 10.90
N ALA A 289 -8.68 15.02 11.06
CA ALA A 289 -7.81 13.94 11.52
C ALA A 289 -6.61 13.75 10.58
N LYS A 290 -5.38 13.79 11.13
CA LYS A 290 -4.12 13.77 10.36
C LYS A 290 -4.02 14.89 9.30
N GLY A 291 -4.74 15.99 9.52
CA GLY A 291 -4.73 17.17 8.65
C GLY A 291 -3.74 18.25 9.08
N PRO A 292 -3.68 19.34 8.31
CA PRO A 292 -2.82 20.47 8.64
C PRO A 292 -3.30 21.18 9.89
N PHE A 293 -2.37 21.80 10.61
CA PHE A 293 -2.67 22.70 11.71
C PHE A 293 -2.91 24.11 11.17
N VAL A 294 -4.09 24.62 11.45
CA VAL A 294 -4.51 25.97 11.10
C VAL A 294 -4.94 26.74 12.36
N CYS A 295 -4.85 28.05 12.30
CA CYS A 295 -5.36 28.95 13.33
C CYS A 295 -6.89 28.96 13.35
N ASN A 296 -7.46 28.72 14.53
CA ASN A 296 -8.89 28.64 14.80
C ASN A 296 -9.65 27.75 13.80
N PRO A 297 -9.31 26.44 13.70
CA PRO A 297 -9.94 25.54 12.74
C PRO A 297 -11.46 25.52 12.94
N ASN A 298 -12.22 25.57 11.84
CA ASN A 298 -13.70 25.66 11.85
C ASN A 298 -14.27 26.95 12.50
N GLY A 299 -13.45 27.99 12.66
CA GLY A 299 -13.86 29.24 13.30
C GLY A 299 -14.73 30.16 12.43
N HIS A 300 -14.89 29.87 11.13
CA HIS A 300 -15.59 30.69 10.14
C HIS A 300 -15.16 32.17 10.15
N ALA A 301 -13.87 32.42 10.38
CA ALA A 301 -13.36 33.76 10.66
C ALA A 301 -12.35 34.25 9.62
N ARG A 302 -11.81 33.35 8.78
CA ARG A 302 -10.74 33.70 7.85
C ARG A 302 -11.22 34.59 6.73
N SER A 303 -10.41 35.60 6.43
CA SER A 303 -10.63 36.58 5.38
C SER A 303 -10.25 36.04 4.00
N ALA A 304 -10.71 36.71 2.95
CA ALA A 304 -10.36 36.37 1.57
C ALA A 304 -8.83 36.27 1.37
N ASN A 305 -8.40 35.26 0.62
CA ASN A 305 -7.01 34.85 0.37
C ASN A 305 -6.20 34.35 1.58
N GLU A 306 -6.79 34.24 2.77
CA GLU A 306 -6.12 33.54 3.86
C GLU A 306 -6.10 32.02 3.61
N PRO A 307 -5.08 31.29 4.06
CA PRO A 307 -5.02 29.84 3.90
C PRO A 307 -6.25 29.17 4.54
N CYS A 308 -6.72 28.06 3.99
CA CYS A 308 -7.78 27.26 4.60
C CYS A 308 -7.58 25.79 4.25
N ALA A 309 -8.08 24.91 5.11
CA ALA A 309 -8.06 23.47 4.89
C ALA A 309 -9.49 22.93 4.69
N THR A 310 -10.50 23.66 5.14
CA THR A 310 -11.92 23.35 4.94
C THR A 310 -12.73 24.62 4.70
N ASP A 311 -13.93 24.48 4.16
CA ASP A 311 -14.88 25.60 4.00
C ASP A 311 -15.20 26.28 5.34
N ALA A 312 -15.21 25.52 6.44
CA ALA A 312 -15.52 26.00 7.78
C ALA A 312 -14.45 26.91 8.38
N ASP A 313 -13.26 26.99 7.76
CA ASP A 313 -12.24 27.95 8.19
C ASP A 313 -12.58 29.38 7.72
N CYS A 314 -13.29 29.51 6.59
CA CYS A 314 -13.51 30.77 5.89
C CYS A 314 -14.78 31.49 6.33
N ALA A 315 -14.72 32.82 6.47
CA ALA A 315 -15.90 33.65 6.70
C ALA A 315 -16.92 33.57 5.54
N SER A 316 -16.44 33.31 4.32
CA SER A 316 -17.25 33.07 3.12
C SER A 316 -17.88 31.68 3.06
N ASN A 317 -17.53 30.77 3.99
CA ASN A 317 -17.84 29.33 3.93
C ASN A 317 -17.33 28.66 2.64
N ARG A 318 -16.24 29.17 2.07
CA ARG A 318 -15.68 28.63 0.83
C ARG A 318 -14.17 28.68 0.83
N CYS A 319 -13.59 27.50 0.82
CA CYS A 319 -12.17 27.26 0.66
C CYS A 319 -11.88 26.77 -0.76
N THR A 320 -11.09 27.52 -1.51
CA THR A 320 -10.76 27.20 -2.90
C THR A 320 -9.42 26.51 -3.01
N GLY A 321 -9.39 25.39 -3.73
CA GLY A 321 -8.20 24.60 -3.99
C GLY A 321 -8.57 23.20 -4.50
N PRO A 322 -7.59 22.39 -4.92
CA PRO A 322 -7.81 20.97 -5.17
C PRO A 322 -8.28 20.24 -3.91
N ALA A 323 -9.14 19.23 -4.08
CA ALA A 323 -9.50 18.34 -2.98
C ALA A 323 -8.25 17.62 -2.47
N ARG A 324 -8.01 17.67 -1.16
CA ARG A 324 -6.98 16.86 -0.51
C ARG A 324 -7.40 15.42 -0.60
N LYS A 325 -6.55 14.56 -1.17
CA LYS A 325 -6.76 13.11 -1.21
C LYS A 325 -5.68 12.38 -0.42
N GLN A 326 -6.07 11.66 0.62
CA GLN A 326 -5.12 10.96 1.49
C GLN A 326 -5.61 9.60 1.98
N CYS A 327 -4.66 8.72 2.23
CA CYS A 327 -4.89 7.47 2.94
C CYS A 327 -5.08 7.72 4.44
N GLU A 328 -5.53 6.70 5.18
CA GLU A 328 -5.70 6.78 6.64
C GLU A 328 -4.41 7.13 7.40
N ASP A 329 -3.25 6.71 6.87
CA ASP A 329 -1.93 7.05 7.45
C ASP A 329 -1.43 8.46 7.06
N GLY A 330 -2.24 9.21 6.29
CA GLY A 330 -2.00 10.58 5.87
C GLY A 330 -1.23 10.74 4.56
N ARG A 331 -0.74 9.66 3.94
CA ARG A 331 -0.02 9.78 2.65
C ARG A 331 -0.97 10.21 1.54
N SER A 332 -0.46 10.99 0.59
CA SER A 332 -1.25 11.40 -0.57
C SER A 332 -1.64 10.21 -1.43
N CYS A 333 -2.86 10.25 -1.97
CA CYS A 333 -3.37 9.25 -2.90
C CYS A 333 -4.20 9.92 -3.99
N SER A 334 -4.45 9.18 -5.06
CA SER A 334 -5.37 9.54 -6.14
C SER A 334 -6.43 8.46 -6.31
N THR A 335 -6.09 7.23 -5.95
CA THR A 335 -6.95 6.06 -5.94
C THR A 335 -6.69 5.19 -4.69
N PRO A 336 -7.65 4.35 -4.27
CA PRO A 336 -7.49 3.42 -3.14
C PRO A 336 -6.26 2.50 -3.27
N GLU A 337 -5.87 2.12 -4.49
CA GLU A 337 -4.76 1.20 -4.75
C GLU A 337 -3.39 1.76 -4.35
N GLN A 338 -3.29 3.06 -4.09
CA GLN A 338 -2.07 3.72 -3.60
C GLN A 338 -1.95 3.69 -2.07
N CYS A 339 -3.03 3.33 -1.38
CA CYS A 339 -3.06 3.28 0.07
C CYS A 339 -2.57 1.94 0.62
N PRO A 340 -1.97 1.93 1.84
CA PRO A 340 -1.67 0.69 2.54
C PRO A 340 -2.88 -0.22 2.60
N VAL A 341 -2.64 -1.52 2.54
CA VAL A 341 -3.73 -2.51 2.61
C VAL A 341 -4.21 -2.67 4.05
N ASP A 342 -5.50 -2.96 4.21
CA ASP A 342 -6.09 -3.28 5.51
C ASP A 342 -5.78 -4.72 5.96
N ASP A 343 -6.23 -5.10 7.16
CA ASP A 343 -6.09 -6.45 7.72
C ASP A 343 -6.82 -7.54 6.89
N GLY A 344 -7.74 -7.12 6.01
CA GLY A 344 -8.42 -7.97 5.03
C GLY A 344 -7.69 -8.04 3.69
N LEU A 345 -6.48 -7.47 3.58
CA LEU A 345 -5.68 -7.36 2.36
C LEU A 345 -6.37 -6.55 1.24
N ALA A 346 -7.40 -5.77 1.57
CA ALA A 346 -8.00 -4.81 0.64
C ALA A 346 -7.12 -3.56 0.54
N PRO A 347 -7.02 -2.90 -0.62
CA PRO A 347 -6.47 -1.54 -0.64
C PRO A 347 -7.23 -0.64 0.34
N GLY A 348 -6.50 0.17 1.10
CA GLY A 348 -7.11 1.15 2.00
C GLY A 348 -7.88 2.24 1.24
N GLU A 349 -8.64 3.05 1.97
CA GLU A 349 -9.45 4.11 1.35
C GLU A 349 -8.60 5.34 1.01
N CYS A 350 -8.91 5.94 -0.14
CA CYS A 350 -8.40 7.26 -0.52
C CYS A 350 -9.48 8.31 -0.21
N LEU A 351 -9.36 8.94 0.96
CA LEU A 351 -10.35 9.84 1.52
C LEU A 351 -10.15 11.28 1.02
N GLU A 352 -11.23 12.05 0.98
CA GLU A 352 -11.23 13.50 0.70
C GLU A 352 -11.56 14.31 1.96
N PRO A 353 -10.61 14.48 2.91
CA PRO A 353 -10.93 15.11 4.19
C PRO A 353 -10.96 16.65 4.16
N GLY A 354 -10.50 17.29 3.08
CA GLY A 354 -10.42 18.75 2.99
C GLY A 354 -9.87 19.26 1.66
N ILE A 355 -9.28 20.45 1.70
CA ILE A 355 -8.72 21.17 0.54
C ILE A 355 -7.20 21.30 0.71
N GLU A 356 -6.47 20.93 -0.32
CA GLU A 356 -5.01 21.05 -0.38
C GLU A 356 -4.62 22.44 -0.92
N GLY A 357 -3.65 23.10 -0.27
CA GLY A 357 -3.20 24.44 -0.66
C GLY A 357 -4.28 25.54 -0.58
N GLY A 358 -5.37 25.29 0.15
CA GLY A 358 -6.59 26.09 0.08
C GLY A 358 -6.43 27.58 0.41
N ARG A 359 -7.30 28.40 -0.19
CA ARG A 359 -7.44 29.85 0.08
C ARG A 359 -8.92 30.25 0.19
N CYS A 360 -9.27 31.07 1.17
CA CYS A 360 -10.64 31.57 1.33
C CYS A 360 -11.03 32.51 0.18
N GLU A 361 -12.29 32.44 -0.27
CA GLU A 361 -12.86 33.41 -1.23
C GLU A 361 -13.16 34.78 -0.61
#